data_AF-A0A2V9A027-F1
#
_entry.id   AF-A0A2V9A027-F1
#
_cell.length_a   1.000
_cell.length_b   1.000
_cell.length_c   1.000
_cell.angle_alpha   90.00
_cell.angle_beta   90.00
_cell.angle_gamma   90.00
#
_symmetry.space_group_name_H-M   'P 1'
#
loop_
_entity.id
_entity.type
_entity.pdbx_description
1 polymer ?
#
loop_
_entity_poly.entity_id
_entity_poly.type
_entity_poly.pdbx_seq_one_letter_code
_entity_poly.pdbx_strand_id
1 'polypeptide(L)'
;MLPQLVSAAHNGFLPMTVLRYVLVSVAMCCGLISTLGQSQPLQLYPIPVHGKWGYIDRNGSVRIPRRFDSASAFREGLAVVQVDAKYGFIDSNGIAVVQPTFEDAFPFSEGLAGACTGERCGFIDHSGKFVISPQYGTKMTCPGGRAFSEGLAAVFTNGKWGYIDKAGKLVIPPKYDFAEGFSDGLAAVGVAGHPATFGFIDRNGQVAIALHYHMAAPFHEGVVIVIEPELIGKWYGSSVIDRTGRRVYGPVTQAINEYHQGVASTYSLDGSALGFIDRQGKHVLKTRFAGVNTYFSEGLAAVSSPDASLGARSKGRAVLLDWVTQERSSGLNPTMAAPMASLVKWRRETWCFIVNS
;
A
#
# COMPACT_ATOMS: atom_id res chain seq x y z
N MET A 1 -41.35 27.63 15.59
CA MET A 1 -42.53 26.78 15.84
C MET A 1 -42.50 26.05 17.18
N LEU A 2 -41.36 25.50 17.64
CA LEU A 2 -41.28 24.77 18.93
C LEU A 2 -41.76 25.53 20.19
N PRO A 3 -41.45 26.84 20.39
CA PRO A 3 -41.83 27.53 21.63
C PRO A 3 -43.34 27.72 21.81
N GLN A 4 -44.09 27.80 20.70
CA GLN A 4 -45.54 28.00 20.72
C GLN A 4 -46.31 26.70 21.03
N LEU A 5 -45.76 25.54 20.66
CA LEU A 5 -46.35 24.22 20.92
C LEU A 5 -46.25 23.79 22.38
N VAL A 6 -45.18 24.16 23.08
CA VAL A 6 -45.00 23.86 24.51
C VAL A 6 -45.97 24.69 25.37
N SER A 7 -46.23 25.94 24.98
CA SER A 7 -47.21 26.81 25.65
C SER A 7 -48.65 26.27 25.54
N ALA A 8 -49.04 25.72 24.39
CA ALA A 8 -50.37 25.14 24.19
C ALA A 8 -50.63 23.85 25.00
N ALA A 9 -49.58 23.09 25.32
CA ALA A 9 -49.69 21.87 26.12
C ALA A 9 -49.92 22.13 27.62
N HIS A 10 -49.50 23.29 28.14
CA HIS A 10 -49.75 23.68 29.53
C HIS A 10 -51.20 24.14 29.78
N ASN A 11 -51.90 24.60 28.73
CA ASN A 11 -53.27 25.11 28.81
C ASN A 11 -54.37 24.06 28.47
N GLY A 12 -54.03 22.77 28.42
CA GLY A 12 -55.02 21.68 28.33
C GLY A 12 -55.72 21.50 26.97
N PHE A 13 -55.29 22.19 25.91
CA PHE A 13 -55.97 22.18 24.60
C PHE A 13 -55.51 21.08 23.63
N LEU A 14 -54.57 20.21 24.02
CA LEU A 14 -54.16 19.06 23.21
C LEU A 14 -54.27 17.76 24.02
N PRO A 15 -55.07 16.77 23.56
CA PRO A 15 -55.14 15.48 24.24
C PRO A 15 -53.76 14.80 24.20
N MET A 16 -53.35 14.21 25.33
CA MET A 16 -52.02 13.58 25.54
C MET A 16 -51.62 12.56 24.45
N THR A 17 -52.58 12.02 23.71
CA THR A 17 -52.36 11.18 22.53
C THR A 17 -51.67 11.93 21.38
N VAL A 18 -52.04 13.17 21.09
CA VAL A 18 -51.46 13.98 20.00
C VAL A 18 -50.02 14.39 20.32
N LEU A 19 -49.74 14.74 21.58
CA LEU A 19 -48.38 15.06 22.03
C LEU A 19 -47.43 13.87 21.92
N ARG A 20 -47.92 12.64 22.18
CA ARG A 20 -47.17 11.39 21.94
C ARG A 20 -46.87 11.19 20.47
N TYR A 21 -47.82 11.43 19.57
CA TYR A 21 -47.59 11.29 18.12
C TYR A 21 -46.58 12.31 17.59
N VAL A 22 -46.61 13.56 18.06
CA VAL A 22 -45.65 14.60 17.65
C VAL A 22 -44.24 14.29 18.15
N LEU A 23 -44.09 13.80 19.39
CA LEU A 23 -42.78 13.42 19.93
C LEU A 23 -42.21 12.16 19.26
N VAL A 24 -43.05 11.17 18.93
CA VAL A 24 -42.63 9.96 18.21
C VAL A 24 -42.23 10.29 16.76
N SER A 25 -42.93 11.22 16.10
CA SER A 25 -42.59 11.63 14.73
C SER A 25 -41.33 12.50 14.65
N VAL A 26 -41.06 13.37 15.64
CA VAL A 26 -39.78 14.10 15.73
C VAL A 26 -38.62 13.14 16.06
N ALA A 27 -38.84 12.15 16.93
CA ALA A 27 -37.84 11.11 17.22
C ALA A 27 -37.55 10.20 16.01
N MET A 28 -38.57 9.88 15.20
CA MET A 28 -38.37 9.16 13.93
C MET A 28 -37.62 10.02 12.91
N CYS A 29 -37.84 11.33 12.84
CA CYS A 29 -37.04 12.23 12.00
C CYS A 29 -35.58 12.32 12.46
N CYS A 30 -35.30 12.33 13.77
CA CYS A 30 -33.92 12.28 14.28
C CYS A 30 -33.25 10.91 14.04
N GLY A 31 -34.01 9.81 14.14
CA GLY A 31 -33.52 8.45 13.83
C GLY A 31 -33.26 8.20 12.33
N LEU A 32 -34.02 8.87 11.45
CA LEU A 32 -33.82 8.83 9.99
C LEU A 32 -32.64 9.71 9.52
N ILE A 33 -32.25 10.73 10.28
CA ILE A 33 -31.05 11.55 9.98
C ILE A 33 -29.76 10.85 10.42
N SER A 34 -29.81 9.95 11.41
CA SER A 34 -28.66 9.15 11.85
C SER A 34 -28.26 8.00 10.90
N THR A 35 -29.03 7.75 9.84
CA THR A 35 -28.67 6.81 8.76
C THR A 35 -28.32 7.53 7.45
N LEU A 36 -27.93 8.81 7.52
CA LEU A 36 -27.10 9.39 6.46
C LEU A 36 -25.78 8.63 6.49
N GLY A 37 -25.66 7.67 5.57
CA GLY A 37 -24.51 6.80 5.45
C GLY A 37 -23.23 7.61 5.60
N GLN A 38 -22.35 7.15 6.49
CA GLN A 38 -20.97 7.59 6.46
C GLN A 38 -20.49 7.33 5.04
N SER A 39 -20.39 8.38 4.23
CA SER A 39 -19.82 8.28 2.90
C SER A 39 -18.41 7.76 3.12
N GLN A 40 -18.15 6.53 2.68
CA GLN A 40 -16.79 6.01 2.63
C GLN A 40 -15.95 7.09 1.94
N PRO A 41 -14.79 7.49 2.52
CA PRO A 41 -13.97 8.53 1.93
C PRO A 41 -13.72 8.18 0.47
N LEU A 42 -13.95 9.14 -0.43
CA LEU A 42 -13.87 8.92 -1.87
C LEU A 42 -12.47 8.39 -2.21
N GLN A 43 -12.39 7.08 -2.45
CA GLN A 43 -11.11 6.45 -2.74
C GLN A 43 -10.79 6.66 -4.21
N LEU A 44 -9.69 7.37 -4.44
CA LEU A 44 -9.21 7.73 -5.76
C LEU A 44 -7.94 6.96 -6.08
N TYR A 45 -7.87 6.48 -7.33
CA TYR A 45 -6.75 5.70 -7.83
C TYR A 45 -6.05 6.49 -8.94
N PRO A 46 -4.73 6.72 -8.84
CA PRO A 46 -3.97 7.40 -9.87
C PRO A 46 -3.86 6.49 -11.11
N ILE A 47 -4.11 7.06 -12.29
CA ILE A 47 -4.04 6.31 -13.56
C ILE A 47 -3.18 7.05 -14.60
N PRO A 48 -2.12 6.42 -15.14
CA PRO A 48 -1.39 6.93 -16.28
C PRO A 48 -2.12 6.59 -17.58
N VAL A 49 -2.44 7.58 -18.41
CA VAL A 49 -2.97 7.36 -19.76
C VAL A 49 -2.31 8.34 -20.73
N HIS A 50 -1.70 7.83 -21.80
CA HIS A 50 -0.95 8.63 -22.79
C HIS A 50 0.12 9.57 -22.19
N GLY A 51 0.81 9.11 -21.13
CA GLY A 51 1.90 9.87 -20.51
C GLY A 51 1.46 11.00 -19.57
N LYS A 52 0.15 11.12 -19.29
CA LYS A 52 -0.39 12.04 -18.27
C LYS A 52 -1.20 11.29 -17.23
N TRP A 53 -1.17 11.79 -16.01
CA TRP A 53 -1.84 11.21 -14.86
C TRP A 53 -3.09 12.00 -14.48
N GLY A 54 -4.12 11.25 -14.08
CA GLY A 54 -5.35 11.73 -13.46
C GLY A 54 -5.83 10.71 -12.43
N TYR A 55 -7.05 10.87 -11.94
CA TYR A 55 -7.60 9.98 -10.90
C TYR A 55 -9.00 9.49 -11.25
N ILE A 56 -9.24 8.21 -10.99
CA ILE A 56 -10.56 7.56 -11.12
C ILE A 56 -11.09 7.13 -9.75
N ASP A 57 -12.41 6.99 -9.65
CA ASP A 57 -13.02 6.30 -8.51
C ASP A 57 -13.06 4.78 -8.70
N ARG A 58 -13.61 4.07 -7.70
CA ARG A 58 -13.80 2.60 -7.72
C ARG A 58 -14.66 2.10 -8.89
N ASN A 59 -15.48 2.97 -9.51
CA ASN A 59 -16.32 2.61 -10.65
C ASN A 59 -15.62 2.91 -11.99
N GLY A 60 -14.34 3.30 -11.97
CA GLY A 60 -13.59 3.68 -13.17
C GLY A 60 -13.95 5.06 -13.73
N SER A 61 -14.77 5.83 -13.03
CA SER A 61 -15.15 7.17 -13.49
C SER A 61 -14.03 8.17 -13.20
N VAL A 62 -13.63 8.94 -14.21
CA VAL A 62 -12.61 9.99 -14.06
C VAL A 62 -13.13 11.08 -13.15
N ARG A 63 -12.45 11.32 -12.02
CA ARG A 63 -12.77 12.37 -11.04
C ARG A 63 -11.84 13.55 -11.15
N ILE A 64 -10.56 13.30 -11.40
CA ILE A 64 -9.57 14.35 -11.65
C ILE A 64 -9.03 14.15 -13.06
N PRO A 65 -9.23 15.13 -13.97
CA PRO A 65 -8.75 15.03 -15.34
C PRO A 65 -7.25 14.77 -15.41
N ARG A 66 -6.85 14.08 -16.49
CA ARG A 66 -5.45 13.76 -16.75
C ARG A 66 -4.71 15.03 -17.17
N ARG A 67 -3.85 15.55 -16.29
CA ARG A 67 -3.10 16.79 -16.54
C ARG A 67 -1.72 16.83 -15.88
N PHE A 68 -1.39 15.84 -15.05
CA PHE A 68 -0.13 15.79 -14.31
C PHE A 68 0.89 14.93 -15.05
N ASP A 69 2.17 15.22 -14.88
CA ASP A 69 3.28 14.42 -15.42
C ASP A 69 3.47 13.12 -14.64
N SER A 70 3.23 13.18 -13.32
CA SER A 70 3.18 12.03 -12.42
C SER A 70 2.23 12.31 -11.25
N ALA A 71 1.76 11.24 -10.59
CA ALA A 71 0.81 11.32 -9.48
C ALA A 71 1.00 10.13 -8.52
N SER A 72 0.99 10.40 -7.20
CA SER A 72 0.99 9.37 -6.17
C SER A 72 -0.43 8.97 -5.76
N ALA A 73 -0.55 7.88 -5.00
CA ALA A 73 -1.79 7.64 -4.25
C ALA A 73 -2.03 8.76 -3.21
N PHE A 74 -3.30 8.97 -2.85
CA PHE A 74 -3.67 9.84 -1.75
C PHE A 74 -3.21 9.24 -0.41
N ARG A 75 -2.55 10.06 0.41
CA ARG A 75 -2.16 9.77 1.79
C ARG A 75 -2.51 10.98 2.65
N GLU A 76 -3.20 10.76 3.75
CA GLU A 76 -3.64 11.84 4.66
C GLU A 76 -4.46 12.94 3.95
N GLY A 77 -5.24 12.55 2.93
CA GLY A 77 -6.10 13.46 2.17
C GLY A 77 -5.39 14.23 1.05
N LEU A 78 -4.08 14.10 0.89
CA LEU A 78 -3.30 14.76 -0.16
C LEU A 78 -2.59 13.75 -1.06
N ALA A 79 -2.40 14.09 -2.33
CA ALA A 79 -1.58 13.32 -3.25
C ALA A 79 -0.47 14.20 -3.84
N VAL A 80 0.72 13.62 -3.98
CA VAL A 80 1.83 14.24 -4.69
C VAL A 80 1.50 14.24 -6.18
N VAL A 81 1.67 15.38 -6.84
CA VAL A 81 1.56 15.49 -8.29
C VAL A 81 2.74 16.27 -8.85
N GLN A 82 3.14 15.91 -10.06
CA GLN A 82 4.16 16.63 -10.80
C GLN A 82 3.53 17.42 -11.94
N VAL A 83 3.96 18.68 -12.08
CA VAL A 83 3.60 19.58 -13.17
C VAL A 83 4.87 20.33 -13.57
N ASP A 84 5.22 20.27 -14.85
CA ASP A 84 6.38 20.97 -15.43
C ASP A 84 7.67 20.68 -14.64
N ALA A 85 7.89 19.39 -14.36
CA ALA A 85 9.02 18.86 -13.60
C ALA A 85 9.11 19.30 -12.12
N LYS A 86 8.11 20.00 -11.58
CA LYS A 86 8.02 20.36 -10.15
C LYS A 86 6.93 19.56 -9.44
N TYR A 87 7.16 19.25 -8.18
CA TYR A 87 6.23 18.51 -7.34
C TYR A 87 5.47 19.43 -6.39
N GLY A 88 4.19 19.13 -6.23
CA GLY A 88 3.26 19.78 -5.31
C GLY A 88 2.22 18.78 -4.80
N PHE A 89 1.20 19.28 -4.11
CA PHE A 89 0.19 18.45 -3.47
C PHE A 89 -1.21 18.92 -3.82
N ILE A 90 -2.08 17.98 -4.14
CA ILE A 90 -3.49 18.22 -4.44
C ILE A 90 -4.42 17.53 -3.44
N ASP A 91 -5.61 18.10 -3.25
CA ASP A 91 -6.71 17.45 -2.54
C ASP A 91 -7.48 16.45 -3.44
N SER A 92 -8.49 15.80 -2.86
CA SER A 92 -9.34 14.84 -3.58
C SER A 92 -10.21 15.46 -4.68
N ASN A 93 -10.29 16.79 -4.75
CA ASN A 93 -10.96 17.51 -5.84
C ASN A 93 -9.99 17.87 -6.97
N GLY A 94 -8.70 17.54 -6.81
CA GLY A 94 -7.65 17.88 -7.77
C GLY A 94 -7.20 19.35 -7.67
N ILE A 95 -7.53 20.04 -6.59
CA ILE A 95 -7.14 21.42 -6.31
C ILE A 95 -5.77 21.40 -5.63
N ALA A 96 -4.84 22.23 -6.10
CA ALA A 96 -3.51 22.34 -5.48
C ALA A 96 -3.62 22.98 -4.08
N VAL A 97 -3.27 22.21 -3.06
CA VAL A 97 -3.12 22.67 -1.67
C VAL A 97 -1.72 23.23 -1.47
N VAL A 98 -0.72 22.59 -2.07
CA VAL A 98 0.65 23.08 -2.14
C VAL A 98 1.07 23.16 -3.60
N GLN A 99 1.47 24.35 -4.04
CA GLN A 99 1.80 24.58 -5.44
C GLN A 99 3.01 23.76 -5.89
N PRO A 100 3.03 23.23 -7.13
CA PRO A 100 4.17 22.51 -7.68
C PRO A 100 5.40 23.42 -7.77
N THR A 101 6.31 23.26 -6.80
CA THR A 101 7.50 24.13 -6.66
C THR A 101 8.73 23.35 -6.22
N PHE A 102 8.58 22.16 -5.64
CA PHE A 102 9.69 21.33 -5.17
C PHE A 102 10.33 20.54 -6.31
N GLU A 103 11.63 20.27 -6.22
CA GLU A 103 12.32 19.38 -7.14
C GLU A 103 11.93 17.91 -6.95
N ASP A 104 11.54 17.54 -5.73
CA ASP A 104 11.02 16.20 -5.39
C ASP A 104 10.13 16.28 -4.15
N ALA A 105 9.16 15.38 -4.03
CA ALA A 105 8.28 15.32 -2.87
C ALA A 105 7.76 13.90 -2.64
N PHE A 106 7.59 13.54 -1.36
CA PHE A 106 7.11 12.24 -0.92
C PHE A 106 5.71 12.36 -0.32
N PRO A 107 4.88 11.30 -0.38
CA PRO A 107 3.55 11.33 0.24
C PRO A 107 3.60 11.66 1.74
N PHE A 108 2.54 12.30 2.23
CA PHE A 108 2.37 12.56 3.65
C PHE A 108 2.32 11.28 4.47
N SER A 109 2.99 11.31 5.62
CA SER A 109 2.93 10.27 6.63
C SER A 109 3.11 10.89 8.01
N GLU A 110 2.19 10.56 8.89
CA GLU A 110 2.05 11.05 10.25
C GLU A 110 2.12 12.58 10.41
N GLY A 111 1.51 13.33 9.49
CA GLY A 111 1.43 14.79 9.54
C GLY A 111 2.47 15.54 8.73
N LEU A 112 3.50 14.86 8.22
CA LEU A 112 4.64 15.49 7.54
C LEU A 112 4.96 14.78 6.21
N ALA A 113 5.48 15.54 5.25
CA ALA A 113 5.95 15.02 3.96
C ALA A 113 7.39 15.45 3.71
N GLY A 114 8.20 14.55 3.16
CA GLY A 114 9.52 14.93 2.65
C GLY A 114 9.37 15.80 1.41
N ALA A 115 10.06 16.94 1.36
CA ALA A 115 10.09 17.82 0.20
C ALA A 115 11.51 18.34 -0.03
N CYS A 116 11.94 18.38 -1.28
CA CYS A 116 13.30 18.71 -1.66
C CYS A 116 13.38 20.04 -2.39
N THR A 117 14.37 20.84 -1.98
CA THR A 117 14.78 22.08 -2.63
C THR A 117 16.24 21.95 -3.07
N GLY A 118 16.47 21.87 -4.38
CA GLY A 118 17.77 21.53 -4.94
C GLY A 118 18.24 20.13 -4.52
N GLU A 119 19.46 20.00 -4.01
CA GLU A 119 20.03 18.72 -3.56
C GLU A 119 19.74 18.37 -2.09
N ARG A 120 18.85 19.14 -1.44
CA ARG A 120 18.54 18.97 -0.02
C ARG A 120 17.05 18.78 0.20
N CYS A 121 16.72 17.92 1.14
CA CYS A 121 15.36 17.63 1.56
C CYS A 121 15.14 18.02 3.01
N GLY A 122 13.93 18.46 3.29
CA GLY A 122 13.39 18.74 4.61
C GLY A 122 12.00 18.13 4.72
N PHE A 123 11.23 18.56 5.72
CA PHE A 123 9.87 18.08 5.94
C PHE A 123 8.90 19.24 6.05
N ILE A 124 7.80 19.15 5.30
CA ILE A 124 6.73 20.14 5.26
C ILE A 124 5.49 19.63 5.99
N ASP A 125 4.71 20.57 6.52
CA ASP A 125 3.33 20.31 6.96
C ASP A 125 2.35 20.34 5.77
N HIS A 126 1.07 20.07 6.06
CA HIS A 126 -0.02 20.06 5.08
C HIS A 126 -0.26 21.41 4.37
N SER A 127 0.26 22.52 4.90
CA SER A 127 0.20 23.84 4.25
C SER A 127 1.35 24.05 3.25
N GLY A 128 2.32 23.14 3.20
CA GLY A 128 3.52 23.26 2.38
C GLY A 128 4.67 23.99 3.08
N LYS A 129 4.52 24.37 4.34
CA LYS A 129 5.56 25.06 5.11
C LYS A 129 6.55 24.05 5.68
N PHE A 130 7.84 24.33 5.55
CA PHE A 130 8.87 23.52 6.21
C PHE A 130 8.75 23.61 7.74
N VAL A 131 8.50 22.46 8.36
CA VAL A 131 8.65 22.23 9.80
C VAL A 131 10.11 21.89 10.11
N ILE A 132 10.76 21.16 9.20
CA ILE A 132 12.20 20.84 9.26
C ILE A 132 12.82 21.36 7.96
N SER A 133 13.71 22.34 8.06
CA SER A 133 14.30 22.99 6.89
C SER A 133 15.13 22.01 6.03
N PRO A 134 15.22 22.23 4.69
CA PRO A 134 16.04 21.39 3.81
C PRO A 134 17.51 21.37 4.21
N GLN A 135 17.97 20.22 4.69
CA GLN A 135 19.37 20.05 5.13
C GLN A 135 19.91 18.63 4.90
N TYR A 136 19.05 17.66 4.58
CA TYR A 136 19.42 16.26 4.37
C TYR A 136 19.61 15.96 2.88
N GLY A 137 20.55 15.10 2.53
CA GLY A 137 20.86 14.81 1.13
C GLY A 137 19.78 13.99 0.41
N THR A 138 19.75 14.09 -0.91
CA THR A 138 18.77 13.44 -1.79
C THR A 138 19.12 12.00 -2.17
N LYS A 139 20.11 11.33 -1.55
CA LYS A 139 20.49 9.95 -1.91
C LYS A 139 19.26 9.01 -1.97
N MET A 140 18.90 8.60 -3.19
CA MET A 140 17.66 7.88 -3.53
C MET A 140 17.74 6.37 -3.23
N THR A 141 18.75 5.90 -2.52
CA THR A 141 19.04 4.46 -2.43
C THR A 141 17.99 3.63 -1.68
N CYS A 142 17.07 4.25 -0.93
CA CYS A 142 15.98 3.56 -0.23
C CYS A 142 14.67 4.37 -0.35
N PRO A 143 13.67 3.92 -1.14
CA PRO A 143 12.40 4.64 -1.32
C PRO A 143 11.55 4.72 -0.02
N GLY A 144 11.77 3.85 0.97
CA GLY A 144 11.03 3.84 2.24
C GLY A 144 11.56 4.76 3.34
N GLY A 145 12.80 5.25 3.22
CA GLY A 145 13.51 5.91 4.31
C GLY A 145 13.02 7.31 4.68
N ARG A 146 12.22 7.99 3.86
CA ARG A 146 11.94 9.44 4.02
C ARG A 146 10.55 9.79 4.53
N ALA A 147 9.69 8.81 4.76
CA ALA A 147 8.41 9.05 5.42
C ALA A 147 8.60 8.95 6.94
N PHE A 148 7.83 9.72 7.71
CA PHE A 148 7.69 9.44 9.13
C PHE A 148 6.92 8.13 9.32
N SER A 149 7.44 7.28 10.18
CA SER A 149 6.79 6.05 10.62
C SER A 149 7.16 5.79 12.07
N GLU A 150 6.14 5.52 12.89
CA GLU A 150 6.24 5.34 14.33
C GLU A 150 6.95 6.49 15.07
N GLY A 151 6.77 7.71 14.57
CA GLY A 151 7.34 8.94 15.12
C GLY A 151 8.75 9.31 14.63
N LEU A 152 9.39 8.49 13.79
CA LEU A 152 10.75 8.72 13.30
C LEU A 152 10.82 8.70 11.76
N ALA A 153 11.76 9.43 11.19
CA ALA A 153 12.08 9.37 9.75
C ALA A 153 13.58 9.17 9.54
N ALA A 154 13.96 8.33 8.56
CA ALA A 154 15.36 8.18 8.22
C ALA A 154 15.84 9.38 7.38
N VAL A 155 17.02 9.88 7.70
CA VAL A 155 17.62 11.03 7.03
C VAL A 155 19.07 10.77 6.67
N PHE A 156 19.45 11.25 5.50
CA PHE A 156 20.79 11.06 4.95
C PHE A 156 21.63 12.33 5.16
N THR A 157 22.74 12.20 5.87
CA THR A 157 23.70 13.31 6.06
C THR A 157 25.10 12.75 6.25
N ASN A 158 26.11 13.48 5.77
CA ASN A 158 27.52 13.09 5.85
C ASN A 158 27.80 11.66 5.35
N GLY A 159 27.12 11.23 4.28
CA GLY A 159 27.35 9.92 3.67
C GLY A 159 26.65 8.74 4.37
N LYS A 160 25.94 8.98 5.48
CA LYS A 160 25.29 7.93 6.28
C LYS A 160 23.83 8.26 6.58
N TRP A 161 23.06 7.24 6.91
CA TRP A 161 21.70 7.34 7.40
C TRP A 161 21.65 7.34 8.93
N GLY A 162 20.82 8.22 9.45
CA GLY A 162 20.38 8.29 10.85
C GLY A 162 18.87 8.53 10.90
N TYR A 163 18.33 8.83 12.09
CA TYR A 163 16.90 9.05 12.27
C TYR A 163 16.63 10.29 13.10
N ILE A 164 15.57 11.01 12.73
CA ILE A 164 15.09 12.19 13.43
C ILE A 164 13.65 12.01 13.90
N ASP A 165 13.28 12.76 14.93
CA ASP A 165 11.88 12.92 15.34
C ASP A 165 11.15 14.02 14.53
N LYS A 166 9.86 14.20 14.81
CA LYS A 166 9.01 15.20 14.13
C LYS A 166 9.39 16.65 14.42
N ALA A 167 10.20 16.90 15.46
CA ALA A 167 10.76 18.22 15.73
C ALA A 167 12.08 18.46 14.99
N GLY A 168 12.57 17.47 14.23
CA GLY A 168 13.86 17.52 13.54
C GLY A 168 15.05 17.19 14.42
N LYS A 169 14.84 16.74 15.66
CA LYS A 169 15.92 16.34 16.56
C LYS A 169 16.44 14.98 16.13
N LEU A 170 17.77 14.88 16.03
CA LEU A 170 18.46 13.62 15.77
C LEU A 170 18.29 12.67 16.97
N VAL A 171 17.61 11.55 16.74
CA VAL A 171 17.39 10.49 17.73
C VAL A 171 18.45 9.41 17.58
N ILE A 172 18.74 9.02 16.34
CA ILE A 172 19.74 8.01 16.02
C ILE A 172 20.80 8.66 15.12
N PRO A 173 22.04 8.84 15.58
CA PRO A 173 23.07 9.49 14.80
C PRO A 173 23.36 8.78 13.46
N PRO A 174 23.73 9.53 12.40
CA PRO A 174 24.05 8.95 11.11
C PRO A 174 25.24 8.01 11.21
N LYS A 175 25.02 6.72 10.97
CA LYS A 175 26.08 5.69 11.02
C LYS A 175 25.86 4.50 10.09
N TYR A 176 24.67 4.38 9.51
CA TYR A 176 24.33 3.26 8.63
C TYR A 176 24.49 3.64 7.16
N ASP A 177 24.80 2.67 6.30
CA ASP A 177 24.87 2.86 4.85
C ASP A 177 23.50 2.72 4.19
N PHE A 178 22.60 1.97 4.84
CA PHE A 178 21.22 1.72 4.45
C PHE A 178 20.30 1.86 5.65
N ALA A 179 19.10 2.39 5.45
CA ALA A 179 18.09 2.56 6.48
C ALA A 179 16.69 2.59 5.87
N GLU A 180 15.80 1.77 6.42
CA GLU A 180 14.37 1.78 6.12
C GLU A 180 13.59 2.49 7.24
N GLY A 181 12.30 2.80 6.97
CA GLY A 181 11.38 3.30 7.99
C GLY A 181 11.09 2.27 9.09
N PHE A 182 10.66 2.75 10.26
CA PHE A 182 10.23 1.89 11.35
C PHE A 182 8.90 1.21 11.03
N SER A 183 8.77 -0.06 11.38
CA SER A 183 7.53 -0.83 11.34
C SER A 183 7.57 -1.90 12.43
N ASP A 184 6.46 -2.07 13.15
CA ASP A 184 6.36 -2.93 14.32
C ASP A 184 7.49 -2.69 15.36
N GLY A 185 7.83 -1.42 15.61
CA GLY A 185 8.85 -1.01 16.57
C GLY A 185 10.30 -1.20 16.12
N LEU A 186 10.55 -1.70 14.91
CA LEU A 186 11.88 -2.01 14.40
C LEU A 186 12.13 -1.40 13.02
N ALA A 187 13.38 -1.04 12.73
CA ALA A 187 13.80 -0.60 11.40
C ALA A 187 14.96 -1.45 10.88
N ALA A 188 14.90 -1.82 9.60
CA ALA A 188 16.01 -2.48 8.92
C ALA A 188 17.11 -1.45 8.66
N VAL A 189 18.34 -1.77 9.06
CA VAL A 189 19.52 -0.95 8.82
C VAL A 189 20.66 -1.82 8.30
N GLY A 190 21.52 -1.24 7.47
CA GLY A 190 22.62 -1.95 6.85
C GLY A 190 23.93 -1.19 6.89
N VAL A 191 25.03 -1.95 6.90
CA VAL A 191 26.40 -1.45 6.76
C VAL A 191 26.97 -1.99 5.44
N ALA A 192 27.61 -1.11 4.68
CA ALA A 192 28.22 -1.47 3.41
C ALA A 192 29.39 -2.44 3.63
N GLY A 193 29.52 -3.40 2.72
CA GLY A 193 30.51 -4.47 2.76
C GLY A 193 30.40 -5.32 1.50
N HIS A 194 31.23 -6.36 1.40
CA HIS A 194 31.16 -7.35 0.32
C HIS A 194 31.04 -8.76 0.94
N PRO A 195 29.83 -9.21 1.29
CA PRO A 195 28.52 -8.56 1.07
C PRO A 195 28.15 -7.52 2.14
N ALA A 196 27.16 -6.66 1.83
CA ALA A 196 26.56 -5.79 2.82
C ALA A 196 25.81 -6.62 3.87
N THR A 197 25.73 -6.09 5.10
CA THR A 197 25.05 -6.78 6.21
C THR A 197 23.91 -5.94 6.74
N PHE A 198 22.77 -6.58 6.94
CA PHE A 198 21.53 -5.99 7.43
C PHE A 198 21.10 -6.65 8.74
N GLY A 199 20.46 -5.85 9.57
CA GLY A 199 19.87 -6.23 10.84
C GLY A 199 18.81 -5.22 11.24
N PHE A 200 18.38 -5.25 12.49
CA PHE A 200 17.27 -4.44 12.95
C PHE A 200 17.59 -3.69 14.22
N ILE A 201 17.13 -2.44 14.28
CA ILE A 201 17.27 -1.57 15.44
C ILE A 201 15.91 -1.18 16.01
N ASP A 202 15.88 -0.95 17.32
CA ASP A 202 14.73 -0.32 17.98
C ASP A 202 14.70 1.21 17.73
N ARG A 203 13.64 1.86 18.20
CA ARG A 203 13.46 3.32 18.06
C ARG A 203 14.47 4.17 18.83
N ASN A 204 15.27 3.57 19.71
CA ASN A 204 16.37 4.22 20.40
C ASN A 204 17.71 4.00 19.68
N GLY A 205 17.73 3.24 18.59
CA GLY A 205 18.92 2.89 17.82
C GLY A 205 19.74 1.74 18.41
N GLN A 206 19.19 1.00 19.37
CA GLN A 206 19.77 -0.22 19.91
C GLN A 206 19.54 -1.37 18.94
N VAL A 207 20.56 -2.21 18.74
CA VAL A 207 20.45 -3.39 17.87
C VAL A 207 19.54 -4.41 18.53
N ALA A 208 18.37 -4.64 17.96
CA ALA A 208 17.42 -5.67 18.39
C ALA A 208 17.74 -7.02 17.75
N ILE A 209 18.17 -7.02 16.49
CA ILE A 209 18.58 -8.21 15.73
C ILE A 209 19.91 -7.89 15.04
N ALA A 210 20.92 -8.71 15.29
CA ALA A 210 22.29 -8.48 14.83
C ALA A 210 22.38 -8.34 13.31
N LEU A 211 23.29 -7.48 12.83
CA LEU A 211 23.51 -7.23 11.41
C LEU A 211 24.33 -8.37 10.79
N HIS A 212 23.66 -9.35 10.21
CA HIS A 212 24.30 -10.51 9.57
C HIS A 212 23.56 -11.04 8.34
N TYR A 213 22.38 -10.50 8.01
CA TYR A 213 21.64 -10.88 6.81
C TYR A 213 22.20 -10.16 5.58
N HIS A 214 22.11 -10.77 4.40
CA HIS A 214 22.49 -10.10 3.15
C HIS A 214 21.47 -9.04 2.73
N MET A 215 20.19 -9.24 3.08
CA MET A 215 19.12 -8.27 2.89
C MET A 215 18.03 -8.49 3.94
N ALA A 216 17.31 -7.42 4.28
CA ALA A 216 16.17 -7.45 5.18
C ALA A 216 15.06 -6.53 4.65
N ALA A 217 13.84 -7.06 4.54
CA ALA A 217 12.66 -6.25 4.25
C ALA A 217 12.19 -5.47 5.50
N PRO A 218 11.23 -4.54 5.40
CA PRO A 218 10.53 -4.00 6.56
C PRO A 218 9.68 -5.06 7.27
N PHE A 219 9.50 -4.92 8.59
CA PHE A 219 8.54 -5.74 9.33
C PHE A 219 7.11 -5.47 8.86
N HIS A 220 6.30 -6.53 8.75
CA HIS A 220 4.87 -6.43 8.54
C HIS A 220 4.17 -7.47 9.38
N GLU A 221 3.23 -7.04 10.23
CA GLU A 221 2.49 -7.92 11.12
C GLU A 221 3.44 -8.82 11.96
N GLY A 222 4.49 -8.25 12.54
CA GLY A 222 5.41 -8.91 13.46
C GLY A 222 6.31 -10.00 12.88
N VAL A 223 6.36 -10.15 11.55
CA VAL A 223 7.32 -11.01 10.84
C VAL A 223 7.98 -10.25 9.70
N VAL A 224 9.11 -10.76 9.22
CA VAL A 224 9.86 -10.16 8.13
C VAL A 224 10.61 -11.23 7.33
N ILE A 225 10.86 -10.94 6.06
CA ILE A 225 11.66 -11.77 5.18
C ILE A 225 13.10 -11.25 5.18
N VAL A 226 14.03 -12.17 5.38
CA VAL A 226 15.47 -11.90 5.35
C VAL A 226 16.17 -12.85 4.39
N ILE A 227 17.23 -12.37 3.76
CA ILE A 227 18.13 -13.18 2.96
C ILE A 227 19.31 -13.60 3.85
N GLU A 228 19.44 -14.90 4.05
CA GLU A 228 20.47 -15.51 4.89
C GLU A 228 21.85 -15.35 4.25
N PRO A 229 22.91 -15.23 5.07
CA PRO A 229 24.27 -15.11 4.56
C PRO A 229 24.78 -16.42 3.95
N GLU A 230 24.26 -17.56 4.42
CA GLU A 230 24.69 -18.89 4.02
C GLU A 230 23.98 -19.35 2.75
N LEU A 231 24.74 -19.99 1.85
CA LEU A 231 24.19 -20.59 0.65
C LEU A 231 23.50 -21.92 0.97
N ILE A 232 22.32 -22.11 0.40
CA ILE A 232 21.69 -23.43 0.26
C ILE A 232 22.00 -23.91 -1.16
N GLY A 233 23.06 -24.72 -1.29
CA GLY A 233 23.60 -25.12 -2.58
C GLY A 233 24.27 -23.94 -3.30
N LYS A 234 23.65 -23.44 -4.37
CA LYS A 234 24.16 -22.30 -5.18
C LYS A 234 23.42 -20.98 -4.95
N TRP A 235 22.39 -20.96 -4.12
CA TRP A 235 21.50 -19.82 -3.93
C TRP A 235 21.48 -19.38 -2.47
N TYR A 236 21.28 -18.09 -2.22
CA TYR A 236 20.98 -17.61 -0.88
C TYR A 236 19.60 -18.09 -0.44
N GLY A 237 19.50 -18.52 0.82
CA GLY A 237 18.22 -18.87 1.42
C GLY A 237 17.45 -17.63 1.84
N SER A 238 16.12 -17.67 1.69
CA SER A 238 15.20 -16.74 2.34
C SER A 238 14.64 -17.38 3.60
N SER A 239 14.55 -16.61 4.67
CA SER A 239 13.91 -17.01 5.93
C SER A 239 12.85 -16.01 6.32
N VAL A 240 11.89 -16.47 7.11
CA VAL A 240 10.98 -15.60 7.85
C VAL A 240 11.41 -15.61 9.31
N ILE A 241 11.60 -14.43 9.88
CA ILE A 241 11.93 -14.27 11.30
C ILE A 241 10.85 -13.44 12.00
N ASP A 242 10.67 -13.67 13.30
CA ASP A 242 9.85 -12.82 14.16
C ASP A 242 10.65 -11.62 14.70
N ARG A 243 9.99 -10.73 15.44
CA ARG A 243 10.58 -9.51 16.03
C ARG A 243 11.72 -9.76 17.01
N THR A 244 11.92 -10.99 17.48
CA THR A 244 13.04 -11.37 18.35
C THR A 244 14.25 -11.86 17.56
N GLY A 245 14.13 -11.98 16.24
CA GLY A 245 15.12 -12.61 15.37
C GLY A 245 15.02 -14.13 15.33
N ARG A 246 14.03 -14.73 16.02
CA ARG A 246 13.81 -16.17 15.95
C ARG A 246 13.26 -16.53 14.58
N ARG A 247 13.92 -17.49 13.92
CA ARG A 247 13.47 -18.05 12.65
C ARG A 247 12.15 -18.79 12.84
N VAL A 248 11.15 -18.36 12.08
CA VAL A 248 9.79 -18.94 12.05
C VAL A 248 9.65 -19.90 10.87
N TYR A 249 10.28 -19.59 9.74
CA TYR A 249 10.25 -20.41 8.53
C TYR A 249 11.55 -20.28 7.75
N GLY A 250 11.92 -21.33 7.00
CA GLY A 250 13.15 -21.37 6.23
C GLY A 250 14.36 -21.92 7.02
N PRO A 251 15.57 -21.81 6.45
CA PRO A 251 15.88 -21.11 5.22
C PRO A 251 15.49 -21.96 4.01
N VAL A 252 14.94 -21.32 2.97
CA VAL A 252 14.53 -21.97 1.73
C VAL A 252 15.10 -21.23 0.53
N THR A 253 15.44 -21.94 -0.54
CA THR A 253 15.79 -21.29 -1.82
C THR A 253 14.57 -20.77 -2.58
N GLN A 254 13.36 -21.07 -2.08
CA GLN A 254 12.10 -20.56 -2.57
C GLN A 254 11.96 -19.09 -2.19
N ALA A 255 11.40 -18.28 -3.09
CA ALA A 255 11.12 -16.90 -2.74
C ALA A 255 9.77 -16.78 -2.03
N ILE A 256 9.76 -15.88 -1.07
CA ILE A 256 8.63 -15.60 -0.19
C ILE A 256 8.23 -14.16 -0.49
N ASN A 257 6.94 -13.93 -0.74
CA ASN A 257 6.40 -12.59 -0.93
C ASN A 257 6.00 -11.98 0.42
N GLU A 258 5.76 -10.66 0.44
CA GLU A 258 5.32 -9.95 1.64
C GLU A 258 4.06 -10.57 2.26
N TYR A 259 3.99 -10.52 3.60
CA TYR A 259 2.80 -10.93 4.33
C TYR A 259 1.70 -9.90 4.13
N HIS A 260 0.48 -10.37 3.86
CA HIS A 260 -0.72 -9.53 3.85
C HIS A 260 -1.84 -10.29 4.55
N GLN A 261 -2.45 -9.68 5.58
CA GLN A 261 -3.52 -10.30 6.36
C GLN A 261 -3.14 -11.67 6.94
N GLY A 262 -1.90 -11.78 7.42
CA GLY A 262 -1.38 -12.95 8.12
C GLY A 262 -0.89 -14.09 7.23
N VAL A 263 -0.90 -13.93 5.90
CA VAL A 263 -0.46 -14.95 4.94
C VAL A 263 0.52 -14.40 3.91
N ALA A 264 1.52 -15.20 3.56
CA ALA A 264 2.48 -14.91 2.50
C ALA A 264 2.46 -16.03 1.44
N SER A 265 2.62 -15.67 0.17
CA SER A 265 2.78 -16.64 -0.91
C SER A 265 4.24 -17.07 -1.05
N THR A 266 4.43 -18.35 -1.37
CA THR A 266 5.75 -18.97 -1.57
C THR A 266 5.84 -19.57 -2.96
N TYR A 267 6.97 -19.40 -3.65
CA TYR A 267 7.24 -20.06 -4.93
C TYR A 267 8.63 -20.69 -4.97
N SER A 268 8.68 -21.95 -5.39
CA SER A 268 9.95 -22.65 -5.60
C SER A 268 10.63 -22.23 -6.90
N LEU A 269 11.97 -22.14 -6.90
CA LEU A 269 12.77 -21.76 -8.07
C LEU A 269 12.68 -22.76 -9.24
N ASP A 270 12.26 -24.00 -8.96
CA ASP A 270 11.98 -25.02 -9.97
C ASP A 270 10.52 -24.99 -10.46
N GLY A 271 9.71 -24.02 -10.00
CA GLY A 271 8.30 -23.85 -10.36
C GLY A 271 7.37 -24.94 -9.81
N SER A 272 7.85 -25.86 -8.97
CA SER A 272 7.11 -27.09 -8.64
C SER A 272 6.20 -26.99 -7.42
N ALA A 273 6.38 -25.96 -6.57
CA ALA A 273 5.59 -25.77 -5.37
C ALA A 273 5.21 -24.30 -5.19
N LEU A 274 3.92 -24.03 -5.35
CA LEU A 274 3.27 -22.76 -5.00
C LEU A 274 2.38 -23.00 -3.78
N GLY A 275 2.45 -22.13 -2.78
CA GLY A 275 1.73 -22.30 -1.53
C GLY A 275 1.58 -21.01 -0.75
N PHE A 276 0.83 -21.06 0.34
CA PHE A 276 0.69 -19.98 1.30
C PHE A 276 1.10 -20.46 2.68
N ILE A 277 1.83 -19.62 3.40
CA ILE A 277 2.24 -19.85 4.78
C ILE A 277 1.65 -18.77 5.69
N ASP A 278 1.27 -19.15 6.91
CA ASP A 278 0.88 -18.21 7.95
C ASP A 278 2.12 -17.59 8.64
N ARG A 279 1.87 -16.66 9.57
CA ARG A 279 2.89 -16.00 10.40
C ARG A 279 3.67 -16.95 11.31
N GLN A 280 3.30 -18.23 11.41
CA GLN A 280 4.03 -19.27 12.11
C GLN A 280 4.80 -20.19 11.14
N GLY A 281 4.80 -19.88 9.85
CA GLY A 281 5.45 -20.67 8.82
C GLY A 281 4.69 -21.94 8.44
N LYS A 282 3.47 -22.13 8.96
CA LYS A 282 2.66 -23.31 8.66
C LYS A 282 1.95 -23.08 7.32
N HIS A 283 2.01 -24.07 6.43
CA HIS A 283 1.28 -24.03 5.18
C HIS A 283 -0.23 -23.97 5.44
N VAL A 284 -0.86 -22.87 5.03
CA VAL A 284 -2.31 -22.67 5.10
C VAL A 284 -2.99 -23.24 3.86
N LEU A 285 -2.31 -23.16 2.70
CA LEU A 285 -2.82 -23.71 1.46
C LEU A 285 -1.67 -24.14 0.55
N LYS A 286 -1.62 -25.43 0.22
CA LYS A 286 -0.72 -25.97 -0.80
C LYS A 286 -1.44 -25.90 -2.14
N THR A 287 -0.99 -25.05 -3.06
CA THR A 287 -1.72 -24.83 -4.31
C THR A 287 -1.48 -25.98 -5.30
N ARG A 288 -2.47 -26.23 -6.16
CA ARG A 288 -2.34 -27.07 -7.38
C ARG A 288 -2.27 -26.19 -8.64
N PHE A 289 -1.93 -24.90 -8.47
CA PHE A 289 -1.99 -23.86 -9.49
C PHE A 289 -0.61 -23.62 -10.11
N ALA A 290 -0.56 -23.13 -11.36
CA ALA A 290 0.69 -22.87 -12.08
C ALA A 290 1.29 -21.49 -11.77
N GLY A 291 0.50 -20.58 -11.19
CA GLY A 291 0.96 -19.26 -10.77
C GLY A 291 0.07 -18.67 -9.67
N VAL A 292 0.66 -17.83 -8.82
CA VAL A 292 -0.04 -17.02 -7.82
C VAL A 292 0.47 -15.59 -7.99
N ASN A 293 -0.43 -14.64 -8.18
CA ASN A 293 -0.07 -13.23 -8.27
C ASN A 293 0.10 -12.64 -6.85
N THR A 294 0.97 -11.64 -6.72
CA THR A 294 1.33 -10.96 -5.47
C THR A 294 0.24 -10.05 -4.92
N TYR A 295 -0.82 -9.75 -5.68
CA TYR A 295 -1.90 -8.87 -5.23
C TYR A 295 -2.95 -9.61 -4.41
N PHE A 296 -3.05 -9.23 -3.14
CA PHE A 296 -4.08 -9.63 -2.20
C PHE A 296 -5.02 -8.47 -1.86
N SER A 297 -6.32 -8.73 -1.82
CA SER A 297 -7.30 -7.77 -1.32
C SER A 297 -8.44 -8.51 -0.64
N GLU A 298 -8.80 -8.11 0.59
CA GLU A 298 -9.94 -8.66 1.34
C GLU A 298 -9.92 -10.21 1.48
N GLY A 299 -8.76 -10.80 1.72
CA GLY A 299 -8.61 -12.25 1.90
C GLY A 299 -8.58 -13.06 0.60
N LEU A 300 -8.48 -12.40 -0.56
CA LEU A 300 -8.46 -13.03 -1.88
C LEU A 300 -7.07 -12.97 -2.52
N ALA A 301 -6.57 -14.12 -2.99
CA ALA A 301 -5.39 -14.22 -3.84
C ALA A 301 -5.80 -14.55 -5.28
N ALA A 302 -5.23 -13.85 -6.26
CA ALA A 302 -5.39 -14.22 -7.67
C ALA A 302 -4.44 -15.38 -8.03
N VAL A 303 -4.99 -16.48 -8.56
CA VAL A 303 -4.23 -17.67 -8.97
C VAL A 303 -4.51 -18.03 -10.43
N SER A 304 -3.51 -18.59 -11.12
CA SER A 304 -3.64 -19.10 -12.49
C SER A 304 -3.54 -20.63 -12.53
N SER A 305 -4.42 -21.26 -13.30
CA SER A 305 -4.39 -22.69 -13.59
C SER A 305 -4.02 -22.90 -15.06
N PRO A 306 -3.21 -23.92 -15.40
CA PRO A 306 -3.00 -24.31 -16.79
C PRO A 306 -4.22 -25.02 -17.40
N ASP A 307 -5.23 -25.32 -16.57
CA ASP A 307 -6.44 -26.06 -16.93
C ASP A 307 -7.67 -25.13 -16.85
N ALA A 308 -8.31 -24.89 -18.00
CA ALA A 308 -9.49 -24.02 -18.15
C ALA A 308 -10.78 -24.59 -17.50
N SER A 309 -10.70 -25.76 -16.86
CA SER A 309 -11.84 -26.50 -16.26
C SER A 309 -12.12 -26.18 -14.78
N LEU A 310 -11.51 -25.11 -14.24
CA LEU A 310 -11.58 -24.65 -12.85
C LEU A 310 -12.99 -24.51 -12.25
N GLY A 311 -14.04 -24.43 -13.08
CA GLY A 311 -15.43 -24.32 -12.60
C GLY A 311 -16.00 -25.55 -11.88
N ALA A 312 -15.33 -26.72 -11.89
CA ALA A 312 -16.00 -27.98 -11.52
C ALA A 312 -15.43 -28.77 -10.32
N ARG A 313 -14.28 -28.42 -9.71
CA ARG A 313 -13.61 -29.35 -8.76
C ARG A 313 -12.91 -28.75 -7.52
N SER A 314 -13.15 -27.51 -7.14
CA SER A 314 -12.68 -26.98 -5.85
C SER A 314 -13.75 -27.09 -4.76
N LYS A 315 -13.42 -27.67 -3.60
CA LYS A 315 -14.27 -27.66 -2.39
C LYS A 315 -14.29 -26.28 -1.68
N GLY A 316 -13.71 -25.24 -2.28
CA GLY A 316 -13.84 -23.85 -1.89
C GLY A 316 -14.62 -23.09 -2.97
N ARG A 317 -15.40 -22.09 -2.57
CA ARG A 317 -16.24 -21.28 -3.45
C ARG A 317 -15.33 -20.34 -4.26
N ALA A 318 -14.94 -20.75 -5.46
CA ALA A 318 -14.22 -19.89 -6.40
C ALA A 318 -15.22 -18.90 -7.01
N VAL A 319 -14.97 -17.60 -6.90
CA VAL A 319 -15.74 -16.57 -7.59
C VAL A 319 -14.98 -16.21 -8.86
N LEU A 320 -15.55 -16.54 -10.02
CA LEU A 320 -15.12 -16.00 -11.31
C LEU A 320 -15.65 -14.56 -11.41
N LEU A 321 -14.75 -13.60 -11.59
CA LEU A 321 -15.09 -12.27 -12.09
C LEU A 321 -14.69 -12.26 -13.56
N ASP A 322 -15.68 -12.29 -14.46
CA ASP A 322 -15.47 -12.08 -15.89
C ASP A 322 -14.88 -10.67 -16.08
N TRP A 323 -13.71 -10.59 -16.70
CA TRP A 323 -13.15 -9.31 -17.13
C TRP A 323 -14.00 -8.76 -18.28
N VAL A 324 -14.60 -7.59 -18.07
CA VAL A 324 -15.29 -6.83 -19.12
C VAL A 324 -14.25 -6.27 -20.07
N THR A 325 -14.10 -6.89 -21.24
CA THR A 325 -13.65 -6.20 -22.45
C THR A 325 -14.68 -6.42 -23.56
N GLN A 326 -15.62 -5.49 -23.69
CA GLN A 326 -16.34 -5.29 -24.94
C GLN A 326 -16.08 -3.86 -25.41
N GLU A 327 -15.16 -3.71 -26.37
CA GLU A 327 -15.34 -2.69 -27.40
C GLU A 327 -15.41 -3.40 -28.75
N ARG A 328 -16.55 -3.20 -29.41
CA ARG A 328 -16.80 -3.54 -30.80
C ARG A 328 -15.89 -2.66 -31.67
N SER A 329 -15.01 -3.26 -32.47
CA SER A 329 -14.50 -2.60 -33.68
C SER A 329 -15.24 -3.15 -34.90
N SER A 330 -16.11 -2.33 -35.43
CA SER A 330 -16.76 -2.46 -36.74
C SER A 330 -15.74 -2.39 -37.88
N GLY A 331 -15.86 -3.33 -38.82
CA GLY A 331 -15.52 -3.15 -40.24
C GLY A 331 -14.06 -3.38 -40.66
N LEU A 332 -13.82 -4.50 -41.38
CA LEU A 332 -13.16 -4.54 -42.70
C LEU A 332 -13.19 -5.98 -43.27
N ASN A 333 -13.36 -6.07 -44.59
CA ASN A 333 -13.69 -7.26 -45.38
C ASN A 333 -12.54 -8.29 -45.51
N PRO A 334 -12.83 -9.59 -45.74
CA PRO A 334 -11.85 -10.67 -45.72
C PRO A 334 -11.51 -11.15 -47.14
N THR A 335 -10.39 -10.76 -47.72
CA THR A 335 -9.75 -11.52 -48.83
C THR A 335 -8.37 -10.94 -49.10
N MET A 336 -7.31 -11.69 -48.79
CA MET A 336 -6.14 -11.97 -49.64
C MET A 336 -4.95 -12.48 -48.79
N ALA A 337 -4.57 -13.74 -49.09
CA ALA A 337 -3.24 -14.34 -48.98
C ALA A 337 -2.54 -14.47 -47.60
N ALA A 338 -2.46 -15.73 -47.13
CA ALA A 338 -1.37 -16.25 -46.30
C ALA A 338 -0.13 -16.60 -47.19
N PRO A 339 1.01 -17.12 -46.68
CA PRO A 339 1.46 -17.32 -45.30
C PRO A 339 2.92 -16.85 -45.05
N MET A 340 3.24 -16.31 -43.87
CA MET A 340 4.53 -16.46 -43.16
C MET A 340 4.54 -15.56 -41.92
N ALA A 341 4.11 -16.11 -40.79
CA ALA A 341 4.53 -15.61 -39.49
C ALA A 341 4.33 -16.73 -38.46
N SER A 342 5.45 -17.11 -37.86
CA SER A 342 5.65 -17.94 -36.68
C SER A 342 4.42 -18.13 -35.77
N LEU A 343 4.15 -19.39 -35.44
CA LEU A 343 3.27 -19.80 -34.33
C LEU A 343 3.64 -19.10 -33.02
N VAL A 344 2.89 -18.06 -32.65
CA VAL A 344 2.72 -17.67 -31.25
C VAL A 344 1.37 -18.21 -30.80
N LYS A 345 1.38 -19.41 -30.22
CA LYS A 345 0.22 -19.93 -29.48
C LYS A 345 0.11 -19.15 -28.18
N TRP A 346 -0.76 -18.14 -28.15
CA TRP A 346 -1.23 -17.55 -26.90
C TRP A 346 -2.04 -18.61 -26.12
N ARG A 347 -1.52 -19.09 -24.99
CA ARG A 347 -2.33 -19.89 -24.05
C ARG A 347 -3.34 -18.96 -23.39
N ARG A 348 -4.62 -19.30 -23.49
CA ARG A 348 -5.68 -18.66 -22.70
C ARG A 348 -5.50 -19.09 -21.24
N GLU A 349 -4.96 -18.22 -20.40
CA GLU A 349 -4.92 -18.44 -18.94
C GLU A 349 -6.23 -17.93 -18.32
N THR A 350 -6.91 -18.79 -17.56
CA THR A 350 -8.12 -18.44 -16.81
C THR A 350 -7.73 -18.15 -15.37
N TRP A 351 -8.09 -16.98 -14.87
CA TRP A 351 -7.79 -16.52 -13.51
C TRP A 351 -9.00 -16.71 -12.59
N CYS A 352 -8.75 -17.06 -11.33
CA CYS A 352 -9.80 -17.18 -10.31
C CYS A 352 -9.32 -16.71 -8.94
N PHE A 353 -10.25 -16.27 -8.10
CA PHE A 353 -9.99 -15.88 -6.71
C PHE A 353 -10.37 -17.00 -5.74
N ILE A 354 -9.55 -17.23 -4.72
CA ILE A 354 -9.86 -18.14 -3.61
C ILE A 354 -10.37 -17.32 -2.43
N VAL A 355 -11.59 -17.60 -1.96
CA VAL A 355 -12.15 -17.05 -0.71
C VAL A 355 -11.78 -17.99 0.42
N ASN A 356 -11.13 -17.49 1.48
CA ASN A 356 -11.00 -18.24 2.73
C ASN A 356 -12.33 -18.12 3.50
N SER A 357 -12.98 -19.25 3.78
CA SER A 357 -14.21 -19.32 4.59
C SER A 357 -13.91 -19.57 6.05
#